data_AF-A0A0G0QIR1-F1
#
_entry.id   AF-A0A0G0QIR1-F1
#
_cell.length_a   1.000
_cell.length_b   1.000
_cell.length_c   1.000
_cell.angle_alpha   90.00
_cell.angle_beta   90.00
_cell.angle_gamma   90.00
#
_symmetry.space_group_name_H-M   'P 1'
#
loop_
_entity.id
_entity.type
_entity.pdbx_description
1 polymer ?
#
loop_
_entity_poly.entity_id
_entity_poly.type
_entity_poly.pdbx_seq_one_letter_code
_entity_poly.pdbx_strand_id
1 'polypeptide(L)'
;MKIRKLAILAILMVSISIWGCDMIQKSVSPSPTPTSNEIVSTGFTIQGKAEITGRNQNVQFKLLVILSDGTTQDQTTAATWESSNTVVATVDTKSGLVTSKGYGEAQITATYQNTRTQFALKVVPLTILFEAISDDMAIFKKDGVKFYEKHGYGGGGRGFNVAAISRTTGELIYPVKNFDTYASREDGKEMKAMIDFINSLPNGTLLLIAVADEAGLNTWPGMSYTSCTAKVNPYNEQGKQLLEALGSTMIRKYCYRYRWAMITIKGSGKLAEDYNNDYYPVTIKASVPLV
;
A
#
# COMPACT_ATOMS: atom_id res chain seq x y z
N MET A 1 -24.91 -102.04 -38.49
CA MET A 1 -25.97 -101.83 -37.49
C MET A 1 -27.05 -100.96 -38.13
N LYS A 2 -28.25 -101.56 -38.28
CA LYS A 2 -29.57 -101.13 -38.81
C LYS A 2 -29.75 -99.63 -39.16
N ILE A 3 -30.01 -99.24 -40.41
CA ILE A 3 -31.25 -99.32 -41.24
C ILE A 3 -32.27 -98.18 -40.96
N ARG A 4 -32.38 -97.27 -41.96
CA ARG A 4 -33.58 -96.70 -42.64
C ARG A 4 -34.75 -96.13 -41.80
N LYS A 5 -35.26 -94.93 -42.15
CA LYS A 5 -36.35 -94.66 -43.15
C LYS A 5 -37.01 -93.29 -42.92
N LEU A 6 -37.27 -92.57 -44.02
CA LEU A 6 -38.35 -91.58 -44.15
C LEU A 6 -39.71 -92.24 -43.89
N ALA A 7 -40.68 -91.49 -43.33
CA ALA A 7 -42.09 -91.60 -43.72
C ALA A 7 -42.88 -90.33 -43.33
N ILE A 8 -43.63 -89.84 -44.31
CA ILE A 8 -44.59 -88.74 -44.31
C ILE A 8 -45.88 -89.19 -43.62
N LEU A 9 -46.57 -88.31 -42.90
CA LEU A 9 -48.03 -88.40 -42.77
C LEU A 9 -48.68 -87.01 -42.67
N ALA A 10 -49.53 -86.73 -43.66
CA ALA A 10 -50.40 -85.58 -43.75
C ALA A 10 -51.67 -85.80 -42.93
N ILE A 11 -52.17 -84.77 -42.24
CA ILE A 11 -53.57 -84.72 -41.77
C ILE A 11 -54.17 -83.35 -42.08
N LEU A 12 -55.15 -83.43 -42.98
CA LEU A 12 -56.34 -82.63 -43.27
C LEU A 12 -56.54 -81.22 -42.68
N MET A 13 -56.92 -80.34 -43.60
CA MET A 13 -57.62 -79.07 -43.40
C MET A 13 -58.95 -79.22 -42.64
N VAL A 14 -59.22 -78.28 -41.74
CA VAL A 14 -60.58 -77.77 -41.49
C VAL A 14 -60.52 -76.25 -41.53
N SER A 15 -61.13 -75.69 -42.57
CA SER A 15 -61.43 -74.27 -42.72
C SER A 15 -62.65 -73.91 -41.85
N ILE A 16 -62.47 -72.99 -40.90
CA ILE A 16 -63.57 -72.24 -40.29
C ILE A 16 -63.26 -70.76 -40.50
N SER A 17 -64.02 -70.13 -41.39
CA SER A 17 -64.09 -68.69 -41.60
C SER A 17 -65.05 -68.07 -40.59
N ILE A 18 -64.58 -67.13 -39.77
CA ILE A 18 -65.42 -66.18 -39.04
C ILE A 18 -64.73 -64.80 -39.09
N TRP A 19 -65.54 -63.79 -39.41
CA TRP A 19 -65.24 -62.37 -39.49
C TRP A 19 -64.63 -61.74 -38.22
N GLY A 20 -63.73 -60.77 -38.46
CA GLY A 20 -63.78 -59.43 -37.82
C GLY A 20 -63.34 -59.30 -36.36
N CYS A 21 -62.18 -58.67 -36.14
CA CYS A 21 -62.11 -57.32 -35.58
C CYS A 21 -60.70 -56.76 -35.75
N ASP A 22 -60.63 -55.52 -36.21
CA ASP A 22 -59.42 -54.73 -36.44
C ASP A 22 -58.72 -54.47 -35.09
N MET A 23 -57.63 -55.18 -34.80
CA MET A 23 -56.80 -54.91 -33.64
C MET A 23 -55.85 -53.77 -33.99
N ILE A 24 -56.25 -52.55 -33.65
CA ILE A 24 -55.37 -51.39 -33.55
C ILE A 24 -54.20 -51.80 -32.63
N GLN A 25 -53.02 -52.05 -33.20
CA GLN A 25 -51.79 -52.05 -32.42
C GLN A 25 -51.61 -50.64 -31.88
N LYS A 26 -51.94 -50.46 -30.60
CA LYS A 26 -51.56 -49.28 -29.84
C LYS A 26 -50.04 -49.22 -29.88
N SER A 27 -49.49 -48.35 -30.73
CA SER A 27 -48.09 -47.99 -30.69
C SER A 27 -47.80 -47.45 -29.30
N VAL A 28 -47.00 -48.20 -28.54
CA VAL A 28 -46.48 -47.71 -27.26
C VAL A 28 -45.50 -46.60 -27.64
N SER A 29 -45.92 -45.35 -27.43
CA SER A 29 -45.05 -44.19 -27.54
C SER A 29 -43.83 -44.41 -26.63
N PRO A 30 -42.59 -44.19 -27.10
CA PRO A 30 -41.44 -44.25 -26.21
C PRO A 30 -41.65 -43.22 -25.09
N SER A 31 -41.46 -43.68 -23.84
CA SER A 31 -41.42 -42.82 -22.67
C SER A 31 -40.39 -41.72 -22.89
N PRO A 32 -40.65 -40.44 -22.53
CA PRO A 32 -39.65 -39.40 -22.65
C PRO A 32 -38.42 -39.82 -21.84
N THR A 33 -37.27 -39.87 -22.49
CA THR A 33 -35.95 -39.98 -21.85
C THR A 33 -35.89 -38.93 -20.74
N PRO A 34 -35.45 -39.25 -19.50
CA PRO A 34 -35.28 -38.23 -18.47
C PRO A 34 -34.35 -37.16 -19.02
N THR A 35 -34.85 -35.93 -19.09
CA THR A 35 -34.07 -34.76 -19.48
C THR A 35 -32.89 -34.67 -18.53
N SER A 36 -31.67 -34.79 -19.05
CA SER A 36 -30.45 -34.48 -18.30
C SER A 36 -30.62 -33.10 -17.68
N ASN A 37 -30.61 -33.01 -16.34
CA ASN A 37 -30.48 -31.72 -15.66
C ASN A 37 -29.11 -31.14 -16.03
N GLU A 38 -29.06 -30.34 -17.09
CA GLU A 38 -27.84 -29.67 -17.50
C GLU A 38 -27.43 -28.69 -16.39
N ILE A 39 -26.21 -28.85 -15.89
CA ILE A 39 -25.66 -27.94 -14.89
C ILE A 39 -25.26 -26.66 -15.63
N VAL A 40 -25.92 -25.56 -15.29
CA VAL A 40 -25.74 -24.24 -15.93
C VAL A 40 -25.12 -23.25 -14.97
N SER A 41 -24.41 -22.24 -15.48
CA SER A 41 -23.89 -21.14 -14.68
C SER A 41 -25.02 -20.25 -14.17
N THR A 42 -25.05 -19.99 -12.86
CA THR A 42 -26.01 -19.10 -12.19
C THR A 42 -25.37 -17.82 -11.66
N GLY A 43 -24.03 -17.76 -11.58
CA GLY A 43 -23.32 -16.56 -11.15
C GLY A 43 -21.83 -16.60 -11.43
N PHE A 44 -21.20 -15.43 -11.37
CA PHE A 44 -19.77 -15.24 -11.59
C PHE A 44 -19.22 -14.29 -10.53
N THR A 45 -18.10 -14.65 -9.91
CA THR A 45 -17.43 -13.80 -8.94
C THR A 45 -15.92 -13.84 -9.13
N ILE A 46 -15.27 -12.70 -8.94
CA ILE A 46 -13.82 -12.62 -8.87
C ILE A 46 -13.41 -12.60 -7.40
N GLN A 47 -12.57 -13.54 -7.00
CA GLN A 47 -11.91 -13.55 -5.70
C GLN A 47 -10.50 -12.97 -5.85
N GLY A 48 -10.21 -11.90 -5.11
CA GLY A 48 -8.91 -11.23 -5.13
C GLY A 48 -8.77 -10.26 -3.95
N LYS A 49 -7.61 -9.64 -3.79
CA LYS A 49 -7.44 -8.53 -2.83
C LYS A 49 -7.99 -7.24 -3.42
N ALA A 50 -8.95 -6.63 -2.73
CA ALA A 50 -9.48 -5.31 -3.08
C ALA A 50 -8.45 -4.19 -2.94
N GLU A 51 -7.48 -4.35 -2.03
CA GLU A 51 -6.40 -3.39 -1.82
C GLU A 51 -5.02 -4.07 -1.79
N ILE A 52 -4.05 -3.44 -2.47
CA ILE A 52 -2.64 -3.84 -2.48
C ILE A 52 -1.79 -2.67 -1.99
N THR A 53 -0.93 -2.92 -1.01
CA THR A 53 0.02 -1.92 -0.52
C THR A 53 1.36 -2.08 -1.23
N GLY A 54 1.85 -1.00 -1.84
CA GLY A 54 3.15 -0.95 -2.50
C GLY A 54 3.15 -1.35 -3.98
N ARG A 55 4.24 -1.01 -4.66
CA ARG A 55 4.50 -1.38 -6.07
C ARG A 55 5.15 -2.76 -6.17
N ASN A 56 5.05 -3.36 -7.35
CA ASN A 56 5.64 -4.64 -7.72
C ASN A 56 5.20 -5.81 -6.81
N GLN A 57 4.00 -5.72 -6.24
CA GLN A 57 3.39 -6.81 -5.50
C GLN A 57 2.63 -7.71 -6.46
N ASN A 58 2.78 -9.02 -6.29
CA ASN A 58 2.05 -10.03 -7.07
C ASN A 58 0.91 -10.60 -6.23
N VAL A 59 -0.31 -10.61 -6.78
CA VAL A 59 -1.50 -11.15 -6.12
C VAL A 59 -2.32 -11.95 -7.12
N GLN A 60 -2.71 -13.16 -6.73
CA GLN A 60 -3.52 -14.02 -7.57
C GLN A 60 -5.00 -13.61 -7.48
N PHE A 61 -5.63 -13.41 -8.63
CA PHE A 61 -7.08 -13.27 -8.74
C PHE A 61 -7.67 -14.55 -9.32
N LYS A 62 -8.89 -14.91 -8.91
CA LYS A 62 -9.57 -16.11 -9.36
C LYS A 62 -10.97 -15.80 -9.87
N LEU A 63 -11.36 -16.42 -10.98
CA LEU A 63 -12.75 -16.39 -11.44
C LEU A 63 -13.46 -17.65 -10.96
N LEU A 64 -14.48 -17.50 -10.12
CA LEU A 64 -15.34 -18.59 -9.67
C LEU A 64 -16.70 -18.48 -10.35
N VAL A 65 -17.11 -19.57 -10.99
CA VAL A 65 -18.44 -19.72 -11.59
C VAL A 65 -19.31 -20.53 -10.64
N ILE A 66 -20.46 -19.98 -10.27
CA ILE A 66 -21.47 -20.64 -9.44
C ILE A 66 -22.41 -21.39 -10.38
N LEU A 67 -22.68 -22.65 -10.08
CA LEU A 67 -23.49 -23.54 -10.90
C LEU A 67 -24.89 -23.75 -10.29
N SER A 68 -25.83 -24.24 -11.10
CA SER A 68 -27.23 -24.46 -10.69
C SER A 68 -27.40 -25.53 -9.60
N ASP A 69 -26.42 -26.41 -9.42
CA ASP A 69 -26.36 -27.39 -8.33
C ASP A 69 -25.75 -26.83 -7.03
N GLY A 70 -25.42 -25.54 -7.01
CA GLY A 70 -24.82 -24.84 -5.87
C GLY A 70 -23.31 -25.02 -5.74
N THR A 71 -22.66 -25.80 -6.62
CA THR A 71 -21.20 -25.94 -6.62
C THR A 71 -20.52 -24.73 -7.26
N THR A 72 -19.21 -24.59 -7.02
CA THR A 72 -18.38 -23.55 -7.65
C THR A 72 -17.25 -24.18 -8.44
N GLN A 73 -16.97 -23.64 -9.62
CA GLN A 73 -15.84 -24.03 -10.46
C GLN A 73 -14.85 -22.88 -10.61
N ASP A 74 -13.57 -23.18 -10.43
CA ASP A 74 -12.47 -22.26 -10.71
C ASP A 74 -12.21 -22.23 -12.23
N GLN A 75 -12.58 -21.13 -12.86
CA GLN A 75 -12.41 -20.89 -14.31
C GLN A 75 -11.30 -19.86 -14.57
N THR A 76 -10.37 -19.67 -13.63
CA THR A 76 -9.32 -18.66 -13.72
C THR A 76 -8.50 -18.77 -15.00
N THR A 77 -8.07 -19.99 -15.35
CA THR A 77 -7.22 -20.23 -16.54
C THR A 77 -8.01 -20.30 -17.85
N ALA A 78 -9.32 -20.47 -17.77
CA ALA A 78 -10.22 -20.50 -18.92
C ALA A 78 -10.74 -19.10 -19.28
N ALA A 79 -10.71 -18.16 -18.32
CA ALA A 79 -11.04 -16.77 -18.56
C ALA A 79 -9.93 -16.03 -19.32
N THR A 80 -10.31 -14.94 -19.98
CA THR A 80 -9.36 -13.92 -20.45
C THR A 80 -9.42 -12.71 -19.53
N TRP A 81 -8.27 -12.32 -19.01
CA TRP A 81 -8.13 -11.22 -18.03
C TRP A 81 -7.64 -9.94 -18.68
N GLU A 82 -8.16 -8.80 -18.23
CA GLU A 82 -7.72 -7.46 -18.62
C GLU A 82 -7.76 -6.49 -17.43
N SER A 83 -6.90 -5.48 -17.48
CA SER A 83 -6.88 -4.36 -16.52
C SER A 83 -7.27 -3.08 -17.22
N SER A 84 -8.15 -2.29 -16.61
CA SER A 84 -8.52 -0.97 -17.15
C SER A 84 -7.39 0.06 -17.07
N ASN A 85 -6.36 -0.18 -16.23
CA ASN A 85 -5.26 0.76 -16.03
C ASN A 85 -3.96 0.01 -15.73
N THR A 86 -3.18 -0.25 -16.78
CA THR A 86 -1.90 -0.97 -16.69
C THR A 86 -0.78 -0.16 -16.04
N VAL A 87 -0.94 1.16 -15.90
CA VAL A 87 -0.01 2.01 -15.12
C VAL A 87 -0.20 1.77 -13.62
N VAL A 88 -1.41 1.42 -13.17
CA VAL A 88 -1.71 1.07 -11.78
C VAL A 88 -1.46 -0.41 -11.51
N ALA A 89 -2.01 -1.30 -12.33
CA ALA A 89 -1.85 -2.74 -12.18
C ALA A 89 -1.95 -3.47 -13.52
N THR A 90 -1.04 -4.40 -13.77
CA THR A 90 -1.12 -5.34 -14.90
C THR A 90 -1.73 -6.65 -14.43
N VAL A 91 -2.42 -7.38 -15.32
CA VAL A 91 -2.90 -8.74 -15.06
C VAL A 91 -2.46 -9.65 -16.19
N ASP A 92 -1.94 -10.82 -15.85
CA ASP A 92 -1.63 -11.84 -16.85
C ASP A 92 -2.93 -12.38 -17.46
N THR A 93 -3.00 -12.36 -18.79
CA THR A 93 -4.24 -12.56 -19.54
C THR A 93 -4.82 -13.97 -19.41
N LYS A 94 -4.03 -14.95 -18.94
CA LYS A 94 -4.44 -16.35 -18.80
C LYS A 94 -4.46 -16.82 -17.36
N SER A 95 -3.48 -16.46 -16.56
CA SER A 95 -3.40 -16.94 -15.18
C SER A 95 -4.17 -16.09 -14.18
N GLY A 96 -4.55 -14.85 -14.51
CA GLY A 96 -5.18 -13.94 -13.54
C GLY A 96 -4.20 -13.41 -12.48
N LEU A 97 -2.88 -13.56 -12.69
CA LEU A 97 -1.87 -13.01 -11.80
C LEU A 97 -1.78 -11.49 -11.98
N VAL A 98 -2.12 -10.73 -10.94
CA VAL A 98 -2.05 -9.27 -10.92
C VAL A 98 -0.70 -8.82 -10.36
N THR A 99 -0.07 -7.84 -11.01
CA THR A 99 1.13 -7.15 -10.52
C THR A 99 0.84 -5.66 -10.37
N SER A 100 1.02 -5.10 -9.16
CA SER A 100 0.91 -3.65 -8.94
C SER A 100 2.09 -2.90 -9.57
N LYS A 101 1.83 -1.77 -10.23
CA LYS A 101 2.83 -0.95 -10.94
C LYS A 101 2.86 0.49 -10.43
N GLY A 102 1.69 1.07 -10.16
CA GLY A 102 1.52 2.44 -9.71
C GLY A 102 0.41 2.54 -8.67
N TYR A 103 0.29 3.71 -8.03
CA TYR A 103 -0.77 3.95 -7.05
C TYR A 103 -2.02 4.48 -7.75
N GLY A 104 -3.20 4.10 -7.25
CA GLY A 104 -4.49 4.47 -7.83
C GLY A 104 -5.44 3.29 -7.89
N GLU A 105 -6.39 3.35 -8.82
CA GLU A 105 -7.42 2.32 -8.99
C GLU A 105 -7.38 1.71 -10.40
N ALA A 106 -7.71 0.42 -10.47
CA ALA A 106 -7.87 -0.33 -11.70
C ALA A 106 -9.05 -1.31 -11.57
N GLN A 107 -9.82 -1.47 -12.64
CA GLN A 107 -10.82 -2.53 -12.76
C GLN A 107 -10.15 -3.75 -13.40
N ILE A 108 -10.14 -4.86 -12.67
CA ILE A 108 -9.72 -6.16 -13.20
C ILE A 108 -10.96 -6.86 -13.76
N THR A 109 -10.95 -7.17 -15.05
CA THR A 109 -12.06 -7.82 -15.73
C THR A 109 -11.66 -9.23 -16.14
N ALA A 110 -12.49 -10.22 -15.80
CA ALA A 110 -12.40 -11.57 -16.31
C ALA A 110 -13.55 -11.81 -17.29
N THR A 111 -13.23 -12.28 -18.49
CA THR A 111 -14.22 -12.66 -19.50
C THR A 111 -14.21 -14.17 -19.69
N TYR A 112 -15.34 -14.82 -19.44
CA TYR A 112 -15.53 -16.26 -19.64
C TYR A 112 -16.88 -16.50 -20.32
N GLN A 113 -16.88 -17.26 -21.42
CA GLN A 113 -18.09 -17.57 -22.21
C GLN A 113 -18.97 -16.32 -22.49
N ASN A 114 -18.35 -15.24 -22.97
CA ASN A 114 -18.98 -13.93 -23.23
C ASN A 114 -19.55 -13.19 -22.01
N THR A 115 -19.41 -13.72 -20.80
CA THR A 115 -19.77 -13.03 -19.56
C THR A 115 -18.57 -12.28 -19.01
N ARG A 116 -18.77 -11.00 -18.68
CA ARG A 116 -17.76 -10.14 -18.07
C ARG A 116 -18.05 -9.98 -16.58
N THR A 117 -17.04 -10.24 -15.75
CA THR A 117 -17.06 -9.97 -14.31
C THR A 117 -15.96 -9.01 -13.98
N GLN A 118 -16.26 -7.99 -13.17
CA GLN A 118 -15.31 -6.94 -12.82
C GLN A 118 -15.02 -6.95 -11.32
N PHE A 119 -13.80 -6.55 -10.97
CA PHE A 119 -13.34 -6.41 -9.60
C PHE A 119 -12.55 -5.12 -9.46
N ALA A 120 -12.93 -4.29 -8.49
CA ALA A 120 -12.24 -3.07 -8.19
C ALA A 120 -10.99 -3.33 -7.35
N LEU A 121 -9.84 -2.91 -7.88
CA LEU A 121 -8.55 -3.00 -7.23
C LEU A 121 -8.03 -1.59 -6.94
N LYS A 122 -7.66 -1.34 -5.69
CA LYS A 122 -6.93 -0.15 -5.26
C LYS A 122 -5.50 -0.50 -4.90
N VAL A 123 -4.54 0.27 -5.41
CA VAL A 123 -3.12 0.17 -5.03
C VAL A 123 -2.74 1.42 -4.26
N VAL A 124 -2.29 1.24 -3.02
CA VAL A 124 -1.94 2.32 -2.09
C VAL A 124 -0.45 2.30 -1.74
N PRO A 125 0.17 3.46 -1.47
CA PRO A 125 1.54 3.49 -0.98
C PRO A 125 1.65 2.87 0.43
N LEU A 126 2.81 2.28 0.72
CA LEU A 126 3.18 1.97 2.10
C LEU A 126 3.33 3.30 2.86
N THR A 127 2.69 3.41 4.01
CA THR A 127 2.77 4.61 4.86
C THR A 127 3.56 4.29 6.11
N ILE A 128 4.50 5.16 6.45
CA ILE A 128 5.38 5.01 7.62
C ILE A 128 5.10 6.16 8.58
N LEU A 129 5.01 5.85 9.88
CA LEU A 129 4.88 6.86 10.92
C LEU A 129 6.26 7.33 11.36
N PHE A 130 6.56 8.60 11.12
CA PHE A 130 7.76 9.24 11.63
C PHE A 130 7.45 10.11 12.84
N GLU A 131 8.32 10.07 13.84
CA GLU A 131 8.24 10.93 15.01
C GLU A 131 9.55 11.68 15.21
N ALA A 132 9.45 12.97 15.51
CA ALA A 132 10.58 13.81 15.92
C ALA A 132 10.30 14.38 17.30
N ILE A 133 11.27 14.21 18.19
CA ILE A 133 11.17 14.64 19.59
C ILE A 133 12.33 15.60 19.88
N SER A 134 11.98 16.79 20.37
CA SER A 134 12.91 17.78 20.87
C SER A 134 12.73 17.91 22.38
N ASP A 135 13.82 17.65 23.10
CA ASP A 135 13.94 17.82 24.54
C ASP A 135 15.40 18.25 24.87
N ASP A 136 15.93 17.91 26.04
CA ASP A 136 17.37 17.89 26.30
C ASP A 136 18.11 16.88 25.43
N MET A 137 17.40 16.14 24.60
CA MET A 137 17.91 15.22 23.58
C MET A 137 17.09 15.36 22.30
N ALA A 138 17.67 14.93 21.18
CA ALA A 138 16.93 14.72 19.95
C ALA A 138 16.67 13.22 19.77
N ILE A 139 15.42 12.86 19.50
CA ILE A 139 15.00 11.48 19.24
C ILE A 139 14.24 11.42 17.92
N PHE A 140 14.57 10.44 17.09
CA PHE A 140 13.79 10.13 15.89
C PHE A 140 13.32 8.68 15.91
N LYS A 141 12.05 8.49 15.53
CA LYS A 141 11.40 7.18 15.47
C LYS A 141 10.78 6.92 14.10
N LYS A 142 10.74 5.64 13.75
CA LYS A 142 10.10 5.06 12.56
C LYS A 142 9.19 3.94 13.04
N ASP A 143 7.89 4.04 12.77
CA ASP A 143 6.86 3.10 13.23
C ASP A 143 6.95 2.79 14.74
N GLY A 144 7.16 3.84 15.54
CA GLY A 144 7.33 3.75 16.99
C GLY A 144 8.71 3.25 17.45
N VAL A 145 9.55 2.73 16.55
CA VAL A 145 10.91 2.25 16.86
C VAL A 145 11.91 3.39 16.75
N LYS A 146 12.68 3.61 17.82
CA LYS A 146 13.74 4.62 17.88
C LYS A 146 14.93 4.20 17.01
N PHE A 147 15.33 5.05 16.07
CA PHE A 147 16.53 4.84 15.25
C PHE A 147 17.63 5.89 15.53
N TYR A 148 17.31 6.94 16.28
CA TYR A 148 18.26 7.97 16.69
C TYR A 148 17.91 8.51 18.07
N GLU A 149 18.94 8.70 18.89
CA GLU A 149 18.87 9.35 20.20
C GLU A 149 20.23 9.95 20.53
N LYS A 150 20.26 11.26 20.74
CA LYS A 150 21.45 11.94 21.25
C LYS A 150 21.07 13.00 22.25
N HIS A 151 21.65 12.91 23.44
CA HIS A 151 21.58 13.95 24.45
C HIS A 151 22.31 15.20 23.96
N GLY A 152 21.73 16.35 24.27
CA GLY A 152 22.38 17.64 24.21
C GLY A 152 23.58 17.74 25.15
N TYR A 153 24.16 18.94 25.26
CA TYR A 153 25.43 19.15 25.93
C TYR A 153 26.52 18.15 25.44
N GLY A 154 27.47 17.75 26.29
CA GLY A 154 28.55 16.79 26.00
C GLY A 154 28.10 15.38 25.55
N GLY A 155 26.79 15.13 25.35
CA GLY A 155 26.25 13.93 24.73
C GLY A 155 26.30 13.89 23.20
N GLY A 156 26.74 14.99 22.56
CA GLY A 156 26.97 15.08 21.11
C GLY A 156 25.71 15.32 20.27
N GLY A 157 24.60 15.73 20.90
CA GLY A 157 23.34 16.09 20.25
C GLY A 157 22.99 17.56 20.32
N ARG A 158 23.77 18.42 21.00
CA ARG A 158 23.43 19.84 21.18
C ARG A 158 23.25 20.54 19.84
N GLY A 159 22.29 21.46 19.74
CA GLY A 159 21.98 22.15 18.49
C GLY A 159 20.95 21.41 17.64
N PHE A 160 21.01 21.59 16.32
CA PHE A 160 20.08 20.98 15.39
C PHE A 160 20.52 19.57 15.01
N ASN A 161 19.59 18.63 15.06
CA ASN A 161 19.77 17.26 14.59
C ASN A 161 18.88 17.06 13.37
N VAL A 162 19.44 16.52 12.28
CA VAL A 162 18.75 16.39 10.99
C VAL A 162 18.90 14.96 10.47
N ALA A 163 17.78 14.27 10.33
CA ALA A 163 17.70 13.02 9.58
C ALA A 163 17.19 13.31 8.16
N ALA A 164 17.92 12.82 7.15
CA ALA A 164 17.52 12.86 5.75
C ALA A 164 17.08 11.46 5.31
N ILE A 165 15.83 11.31 4.88
CA ILE A 165 15.17 10.03 4.62
C ILE A 165 14.67 9.99 3.18
N SER A 166 14.96 8.88 2.50
CA SER A 166 14.43 8.60 1.16
C SER A 166 12.93 8.32 1.26
N ARG A 167 12.13 9.07 0.49
CA ARG A 167 10.68 8.82 0.42
C ARG A 167 10.30 7.58 -0.38
N THR A 168 11.24 6.95 -1.09
CA THR A 168 10.96 5.72 -1.83
C THR A 168 11.17 4.48 -0.95
N THR A 169 12.16 4.51 -0.07
CA THR A 169 12.51 3.36 0.78
C THR A 169 12.12 3.54 2.25
N GLY A 170 11.92 4.77 2.71
CA GLY A 170 11.74 5.09 4.12
C GLY A 170 13.02 4.93 4.95
N GLU A 171 14.19 4.82 4.31
CA GLU A 171 15.50 4.63 4.94
C GLU A 171 16.31 5.93 4.94
N LEU A 172 17.24 6.03 5.89
CA LEU A 172 18.20 7.12 5.97
C LEU A 172 19.06 7.17 4.69
N ILE A 173 19.20 8.36 4.12
CA ILE A 173 20.13 8.62 3.00
C ILE A 173 21.57 8.69 3.54
N TYR A 174 21.72 9.26 4.73
CA TYR A 174 22.97 9.37 5.48
C TYR A 174 22.70 9.12 6.97
N PRO A 175 23.71 8.74 7.77
CA PRO A 175 23.59 8.80 9.22
C PRO A 175 23.09 10.18 9.67
N VAL A 176 22.25 10.20 10.70
CA VAL A 176 21.69 11.44 11.27
C VAL A 176 22.84 12.39 11.63
N LYS A 177 22.74 13.63 11.17
CA LYS A 177 23.75 14.66 11.42
C LYS A 177 23.32 15.54 12.58
N ASN A 178 24.25 15.76 13.50
CA ASN A 178 24.16 16.81 14.50
C ASN A 178 24.97 18.03 14.03
N PHE A 179 24.44 19.22 14.30
CA PHE A 179 25.09 20.51 14.08
C PHE A 179 25.02 21.27 15.39
N ASP A 180 26.15 21.37 16.11
CA ASP A 180 26.24 22.10 17.39
C ASP A 180 26.29 23.61 17.15
N THR A 181 25.16 24.14 16.70
CA THR A 181 24.95 25.54 16.38
C THR A 181 25.04 26.44 17.60
N TYR A 182 24.89 25.90 18.82
CA TYR A 182 25.22 26.63 20.03
C TYR A 182 26.73 26.77 20.22
N ALA A 183 27.51 25.69 20.14
CA ALA A 183 28.97 25.77 20.33
C ALA A 183 29.64 26.71 19.34
N SER A 184 29.21 26.67 18.08
CA SER A 184 29.71 27.55 17.02
C SER A 184 28.87 28.82 16.84
N ARG A 185 28.11 29.25 17.86
CA ARG A 185 27.17 30.38 17.72
C ARG A 185 27.83 31.73 17.48
N GLU A 186 29.16 31.83 17.64
CA GLU A 186 29.91 33.08 17.44
C GLU A 186 30.44 33.19 16.00
N ASP A 187 30.90 32.10 15.39
CA ASP A 187 31.43 32.06 14.02
C ASP A 187 30.45 31.49 12.98
N GLY A 188 29.39 30.82 13.42
CA GLY A 188 28.33 30.25 12.58
C GLY A 188 28.70 28.98 11.83
N LYS A 189 29.83 28.34 12.17
CA LYS A 189 30.36 27.19 11.42
C LYS A 189 29.33 26.07 11.24
N GLU A 190 28.72 25.61 12.32
CA GLU A 190 27.76 24.49 12.27
C GLU A 190 26.43 24.91 11.63
N MET A 191 26.03 26.18 11.77
CA MET A 191 24.82 26.69 11.11
C MET A 191 25.00 26.69 9.58
N LYS A 192 26.17 27.14 9.09
CA LYS A 192 26.51 27.05 7.67
C LYS A 192 26.57 25.60 7.18
N ALA A 193 27.20 24.71 7.96
CA ALA A 193 27.25 23.29 7.63
C ALA A 193 25.86 22.65 7.53
N MET A 194 24.93 23.02 8.42
CA MET A 194 23.53 22.58 8.35
C MET A 194 22.86 23.08 7.06
N ILE A 195 23.05 24.36 6.74
CA ILE A 195 22.49 24.97 5.52
C ILE A 195 22.99 24.25 4.28
N ASP A 196 24.31 24.06 4.16
CA ASP A 196 24.94 23.39 3.02
C ASP A 196 24.48 21.94 2.90
N PHE A 197 24.40 21.21 4.02
CA PHE A 197 23.88 19.86 4.05
C PHE A 197 22.45 19.79 3.51
N ILE A 198 21.54 20.58 4.06
CA ILE A 198 20.13 20.59 3.62
C ILE A 198 20.02 21.01 2.16
N ASN A 199 20.78 22.02 1.72
CA ASN A 199 20.78 22.49 0.33
C ASN A 199 21.30 21.43 -0.65
N SER A 200 22.25 20.60 -0.23
CA SER A 200 22.78 19.51 -1.06
C SER A 200 21.79 18.36 -1.32
N LEU A 201 20.74 18.23 -0.49
CA LEU A 201 19.76 17.15 -0.62
C LEU A 201 18.80 17.39 -1.80
N PRO A 202 18.33 16.34 -2.49
CA PRO A 202 17.34 16.52 -3.56
C PRO A 202 15.99 16.98 -3.01
N ASN A 203 15.22 17.72 -3.81
CA ASN A 203 13.81 17.96 -3.53
C ASN A 203 13.07 16.62 -3.45
N GLY A 204 12.06 16.54 -2.57
CA GLY A 204 11.39 15.30 -2.21
C GLY A 204 12.04 14.53 -1.07
N THR A 205 13.21 14.94 -0.56
CA THR A 205 13.79 14.33 0.65
C THR A 205 12.90 14.62 1.86
N LEU A 206 12.58 13.58 2.65
CA LEU A 206 11.93 13.75 3.96
C LEU A 206 13.00 14.14 4.99
N LEU A 207 12.72 15.20 5.75
CA LEU A 207 13.58 15.68 6.82
C LEU A 207 12.85 15.60 8.16
N LEU A 208 13.49 14.98 9.15
CA LEU A 208 13.14 15.15 10.57
C LEU A 208 14.21 16.05 11.17
N ILE A 209 13.78 17.13 11.82
CA ILE A 209 14.65 18.11 12.45
C ILE A 209 14.21 18.27 13.91
N ALA A 210 15.15 18.18 14.84
CA ALA A 210 14.88 18.45 16.25
C ALA A 210 16.07 19.16 16.89
N VAL A 211 15.79 20.16 17.71
CA VAL A 211 16.78 20.78 18.58
C VAL A 211 16.98 19.91 19.81
N ALA A 212 18.23 19.71 20.24
CA ALA A 212 18.52 19.21 21.58
C ALA A 212 19.31 20.26 22.38
N ASP A 213 18.95 20.40 23.67
CA ASP A 213 19.50 21.40 24.62
C ASP A 213 19.31 22.84 24.12
N GLU A 214 20.08 23.32 23.15
CA GLU A 214 20.05 24.72 22.73
C GLU A 214 20.51 24.91 21.27
N ALA A 215 19.81 25.77 20.50
CA ALA A 215 20.00 25.95 19.06
C ALA A 215 20.96 27.08 18.63
N GLY A 216 21.40 27.94 19.54
CA GLY A 216 22.31 29.06 19.30
C GLY A 216 21.63 30.31 18.73
N LEU A 217 20.29 30.37 18.74
CA LEU A 217 19.53 31.41 18.04
C LEU A 217 19.26 32.67 18.88
N ASN A 218 19.48 32.59 20.19
CA ASN A 218 19.21 33.67 21.16
C ASN A 218 20.47 33.96 21.99
N THR A 219 20.53 35.15 22.57
CA THR A 219 21.60 35.48 23.52
C THR A 219 21.41 34.68 24.80
N TRP A 220 22.51 34.41 25.51
CA TRP A 220 22.43 33.71 26.79
C TRP A 220 21.70 34.59 27.82
N PRO A 221 20.61 34.10 28.45
CA PRO A 221 19.76 34.88 29.35
C PRO A 221 20.36 35.19 30.72
N GLY A 222 21.52 34.62 31.07
CA GLY A 222 21.92 34.54 32.47
C GLY A 222 21.11 33.49 33.23
N MET A 223 21.07 33.61 34.55
CA MET A 223 20.35 32.68 35.44
C MET A 223 18.82 32.81 35.36
N SER A 224 18.27 33.79 34.64
CA SER A 224 16.82 33.95 34.50
C SER A 224 16.20 32.91 33.56
N TYR A 225 16.98 32.37 32.61
CA TYR A 225 16.53 31.43 31.58
C TYR A 225 15.29 31.86 30.76
N THR A 226 14.88 33.12 30.83
CA THR A 226 13.64 33.63 30.22
C THR A 226 13.88 34.61 29.07
N SER A 227 15.12 34.79 28.61
CA SER A 227 15.39 35.69 27.49
C SER A 227 15.06 35.05 26.14
N CYS A 228 14.24 35.77 25.38
CA CYS A 228 13.99 35.54 23.96
C CYS A 228 14.77 36.50 23.05
N THR A 229 15.76 37.24 23.58
CA THR A 229 16.53 38.19 22.77
C THR A 229 17.28 37.44 21.66
N ALA A 230 16.91 37.68 20.41
CA ALA A 230 17.53 37.03 19.27
C ALA A 230 19.03 37.39 19.19
N LYS A 231 19.88 36.39 18.93
CA LYS A 231 21.28 36.63 18.60
C LYS A 231 21.36 37.00 17.12
N VAL A 232 21.60 38.28 16.85
CA VAL A 232 21.62 38.84 15.50
C VAL A 232 22.99 38.60 14.87
N ASN A 233 23.04 37.69 13.91
CA ASN A 233 24.20 37.43 13.06
C ASN A 233 23.68 36.89 11.71
N PRO A 234 24.48 36.97 10.62
CA PRO A 234 24.00 36.61 9.29
C PRO A 234 23.66 35.11 9.15
N TYR A 235 24.38 34.21 9.82
CA TYR A 235 24.15 32.77 9.69
C TYR A 235 22.89 32.30 10.41
N ASN A 236 22.52 32.85 11.57
CA ASN A 236 21.25 32.54 12.22
C ASN A 236 20.07 33.02 11.38
N GLU A 237 20.20 34.19 10.74
CA GLU A 237 19.18 34.70 9.83
C GLU A 237 19.02 33.77 8.62
N GLN A 238 20.13 33.37 7.98
CA GLN A 238 20.14 32.42 6.87
C GLN A 238 19.56 31.06 7.27
N GLY A 239 19.89 30.54 8.45
CA GLY A 239 19.36 29.28 8.96
C GLY A 239 17.86 29.32 9.19
N LYS A 240 17.35 30.41 9.78
CA LYS A 240 15.92 30.62 9.97
C LYS A 240 15.19 30.73 8.62
N GLN A 241 15.74 31.48 7.67
CA GLN A 241 15.19 31.60 6.30
C GLN A 241 15.16 30.26 5.57
N LEU A 242 16.18 29.42 5.73
CA LEU A 242 16.18 28.07 5.19
C LEU A 242 15.05 27.22 5.79
N LEU A 243 14.90 27.24 7.11
CA LEU A 243 13.83 26.49 7.78
C LEU A 243 12.44 27.01 7.36
N GLU A 244 12.28 28.32 7.19
CA GLU A 244 11.06 28.95 6.63
C GLU A 244 10.79 28.50 5.19
N ALA A 245 11.82 28.42 4.34
CA ALA A 245 11.70 27.90 2.98
C ALA A 245 11.32 26.40 2.95
N LEU A 246 11.63 25.65 4.01
CA LEU A 246 11.14 24.29 4.23
C LEU A 246 9.73 24.23 4.84
N GLY A 247 9.11 25.37 5.14
CA GLY A 247 7.74 25.49 5.65
C GLY A 247 7.59 25.70 7.15
N SER A 248 8.69 25.93 7.88
CA SER A 248 8.61 26.34 9.29
C SER A 248 7.82 27.66 9.41
N THR A 249 6.88 27.69 10.35
CA THR A 249 6.16 28.90 10.75
C THR A 249 6.44 29.27 12.21
N MET A 250 7.22 28.45 12.93
CA MET A 250 7.47 28.64 14.36
C MET A 250 8.93 28.89 14.70
N ILE A 251 9.89 28.68 13.78
CA ILE A 251 11.32 28.88 14.08
C ILE A 251 11.65 30.28 14.62
N ARG A 252 10.94 31.32 14.17
CA ARG A 252 11.14 32.70 14.65
C ARG A 252 10.67 32.92 16.09
N LYS A 253 9.87 32.00 16.63
CA LYS A 253 9.39 31.99 18.02
C LYS A 253 10.35 31.27 18.96
N TYR A 254 11.41 30.65 18.44
CA TYR A 254 12.40 29.96 19.25
C TYR A 254 13.09 30.93 20.23
N CYS A 255 13.18 30.51 21.49
CA CYS A 255 13.93 31.19 22.53
C CYS A 255 14.95 30.23 23.15
N TYR A 256 15.84 30.77 23.98
CA TYR A 256 16.89 30.00 24.63
C TYR A 256 16.34 28.74 25.30
N ARG A 257 16.84 27.57 24.88
CA ARG A 257 16.47 26.23 25.36
C ARG A 257 15.02 25.80 25.13
N TYR A 258 14.27 26.53 24.32
CA TYR A 258 12.96 26.04 23.89
C TYR A 258 13.13 24.73 23.13
N ARG A 259 12.09 23.91 23.18
CA ARG A 259 12.01 22.70 22.37
C ARG A 259 11.44 23.08 21.02
N TRP A 260 12.00 22.55 19.95
CA TRP A 260 11.50 22.77 18.61
C TRP A 260 11.83 21.57 17.74
N ALA A 261 10.82 21.07 17.04
CA ALA A 261 10.97 20.00 16.06
C ALA A 261 10.14 20.31 14.82
N MET A 262 10.58 19.80 13.67
CA MET A 262 9.87 19.88 12.41
C MET A 262 10.06 18.59 11.60
N ILE A 263 8.98 18.14 10.97
CA ILE A 263 9.00 17.12 9.91
C ILE A 263 8.56 17.82 8.62
N THR A 264 9.35 17.73 7.56
CA THR A 264 9.10 18.43 6.30
C THR A 264 9.57 17.60 5.10
N ILE A 265 8.96 17.83 3.94
CA ILE A 265 9.47 17.32 2.67
C ILE A 265 10.10 18.49 1.92
N LYS A 266 11.41 18.41 1.65
CA LYS A 266 12.14 19.47 0.94
C LYS A 266 11.47 19.78 -0.40
N GLY A 267 11.08 21.04 -0.62
CA GLY A 267 10.40 21.49 -1.83
C GLY A 267 8.88 21.25 -1.86
N SER A 268 8.31 20.55 -0.88
CA SER A 268 6.84 20.38 -0.74
C SER A 268 6.29 21.05 0.52
N GLY A 269 7.14 21.27 1.53
CA GLY A 269 6.80 21.98 2.75
C GLY A 269 6.59 21.06 3.96
N LYS A 270 6.24 21.71 5.07
CA LYS A 270 6.07 21.10 6.39
C LYS A 270 4.92 20.10 6.43
N LEU A 271 5.15 18.99 7.15
CA LEU A 271 4.13 18.01 7.53
C LEU A 271 3.71 18.18 9.00
N ALA A 272 4.65 18.47 9.89
CA ALA A 272 4.41 18.74 11.31
C ALA A 272 5.49 19.66 11.86
N GLU A 273 5.15 20.52 12.81
CA GLU A 273 6.09 21.38 13.54
C GLU A 273 5.42 21.75 14.84
N ASP A 274 6.21 21.80 15.90
CA ASP A 274 5.76 22.32 17.17
C ASP A 274 6.96 22.86 17.95
N TYR A 275 6.68 23.69 18.94
CA TYR A 275 7.67 24.23 19.87
C TYR A 275 7.07 24.37 21.26
N ASN A 276 7.91 24.29 22.28
CA ASN A 276 7.47 24.45 23.67
C ASN A 276 8.44 25.35 24.44
N ASN A 277 7.86 26.25 25.24
CA ASN A 277 8.52 27.24 26.08
C ASN A 277 8.78 26.76 27.53
N ASP A 278 8.19 25.64 27.96
CA ASP A 278 8.12 25.23 29.37
C ASP A 278 9.00 24.01 29.69
N TYR A 279 10.17 23.86 29.06
CA TYR A 279 11.11 22.72 29.22
C TYR A 279 10.56 21.33 28.90
N TYR A 280 9.25 21.17 28.71
CA TYR A 280 8.63 19.90 28.35
C TYR A 280 9.00 19.49 26.92
N PRO A 281 9.17 18.18 26.68
CA PRO A 281 9.45 17.67 25.35
C PRO A 281 8.38 18.07 24.33
N VAL A 282 8.81 18.43 23.14
CA VAL A 282 7.96 18.48 21.95
C VAL A 282 8.03 17.14 21.26
N THR A 283 6.89 16.51 21.00
CA THR A 283 6.79 15.31 20.17
C THR A 283 5.83 15.58 19.02
N ILE A 284 6.34 15.53 17.81
CA ILE A 284 5.54 15.66 16.59
C ILE A 284 5.58 14.37 15.79
N LYS A 285 4.50 14.12 15.03
CA LYS A 285 4.35 12.91 14.22
C LYS A 285 3.85 13.24 12.83
N ALA A 286 4.27 12.46 11.84
CA ALA A 286 3.75 12.53 10.48
C ALA A 286 3.67 11.13 9.86
N SER A 287 2.51 10.80 9.29
CA SER A 287 2.32 9.62 8.45
C SER A 287 2.74 9.95 7.02
N VAL A 288 3.80 9.31 6.54
CA VAL A 288 4.41 9.62 5.24
C VAL A 288 4.23 8.45 4.27
N PRO A 289 3.47 8.62 3.17
CA PRO A 289 3.40 7.62 2.13
C PRO A 289 4.70 7.57 1.32
N LEU A 290 5.20 6.36 1.07
CA LEU A 290 6.35 6.10 0.24
C LEU A 290 6.00 6.22 -1.25
N VAL A 291 6.82 6.95 -2.02
CA VAL A 291 6.54 7.30 -3.43
C VAL A 291 7.65 6.97 -4.41
#